data_AF-A0A1Q7S5A4-F1
#
_entry.id   AF-A0A1Q7S5A4-F1
#
_cell.length_a   1.000
_cell.length_b   1.000
_cell.length_c   1.000
_cell.angle_alpha   90.00
_cell.angle_beta   90.00
_cell.angle_gamma   90.00
#
_symmetry.space_group_name_H-M   'P 1'
#
loop_
_entity.id
_entity.type
_entity.pdbx_description
1 polymer ?
#
loop_
_entity_poly.entity_id
_entity_poly.type
_entity_poly.pdbx_seq_one_letter_code
_entity_poly.pdbx_strand_id
1 'polypeptide(L)'
;MEKLKLVETTQMKSDLPSFHPGDTVNVHVRVIEGDKERIQQFLGVVISRRGAGLGATFTVRKISNGVGVERIFPLHSPRIAKIEITKEGK
;
A
#
# COMPACT_ATOMS: atom_id res chain seq x y z
N MET A 1 2.44 -23.55 -15.00
CA MET A 1 1.65 -22.36 -14.60
C MET A 1 0.85 -22.58 -13.32
N GLU A 2 0.28 -23.77 -13.10
CA GLU A 2 -0.57 -24.06 -11.92
C GLU A 2 0.16 -23.96 -10.57
N LYS A 3 1.42 -24.44 -10.50
CA LYS A 3 2.25 -24.32 -9.29
C LYS A 3 2.57 -22.88 -8.89
N LEU A 4 2.66 -21.95 -9.85
CA LEU A 4 2.96 -20.54 -9.58
C LEU A 4 1.75 -19.86 -8.91
N LYS A 5 0.53 -20.12 -9.42
CA LYS A 5 -0.72 -19.62 -8.81
C LYS A 5 -0.90 -20.09 -7.37
N LEU A 6 -0.51 -21.32 -7.06
CA LEU A 6 -0.59 -21.87 -5.71
C LEU A 6 0.30 -21.06 -4.75
N VAL A 7 1.56 -20.81 -5.14
CA VAL A 7 2.50 -19.98 -4.37
C VAL A 7 1.98 -18.55 -4.23
N GLU A 8 1.46 -17.96 -5.30
CA GLU A 8 0.89 -16.60 -5.27
C GLU A 8 -0.21 -16.47 -4.24
N THR A 9 -1.16 -17.40 -4.23
CA THR A 9 -2.30 -17.41 -3.31
C THR A 9 -1.86 -17.47 -1.85
N THR A 10 -0.82 -18.26 -1.53
CA THR A 10 -0.30 -18.37 -0.15
C THR A 10 0.35 -17.09 0.40
N GLN A 11 0.79 -16.19 -0.48
CA GLN A 11 1.45 -14.94 -0.09
C GLN A 11 0.49 -13.75 -0.12
N MET A 12 -0.75 -13.94 -0.60
CA MET A 12 -1.74 -12.87 -0.64
C MET A 12 -2.34 -12.62 0.73
N LYS A 13 -2.30 -11.36 1.15
CA LYS A 13 -3.06 -10.88 2.32
C LYS A 13 -4.56 -10.99 2.06
N SER A 14 -5.29 -11.55 3.01
CA SER A 14 -6.75 -11.71 2.98
C SER A 14 -7.52 -10.55 3.63
N ASP A 15 -6.84 -9.72 4.42
CA ASP A 15 -7.40 -8.68 5.30
C ASP A 15 -7.16 -7.25 4.77
N LEU A 16 -7.26 -7.06 3.45
CA LEU A 16 -7.05 -5.76 2.83
C LEU A 16 -8.35 -4.97 2.70
N PRO A 17 -8.39 -3.69 3.12
CA PRO A 17 -9.57 -2.86 2.91
C PRO A 17 -9.81 -2.60 1.42
N SER A 18 -11.07 -2.44 1.03
CA SER A 18 -11.43 -2.05 -0.34
C SER A 18 -11.34 -0.53 -0.48
N PHE A 19 -10.44 -0.04 -1.33
CA PHE A 19 -10.27 1.37 -1.65
C PHE A 19 -10.00 1.59 -3.14
N HIS A 20 -10.31 2.78 -3.62
CA HIS A 20 -10.26 3.17 -5.03
C HIS A 20 -9.40 4.42 -5.23
N PRO A 21 -8.96 4.71 -6.47
CA PRO A 21 -8.41 6.02 -6.80
C PRO A 21 -9.39 7.13 -6.40
N GLY A 22 -8.91 8.14 -5.69
CA GLY A 22 -9.71 9.21 -5.09
C GLY A 22 -9.79 9.12 -3.55
N ASP A 23 -9.65 7.93 -2.97
CA ASP A 23 -9.68 7.74 -1.52
C ASP A 23 -8.42 8.29 -0.84
N THR A 24 -8.58 8.83 0.36
CA THR A 24 -7.44 9.17 1.22
C THR A 24 -7.14 8.02 2.16
N VAL A 25 -5.93 7.47 2.05
CA VAL A 25 -5.46 6.34 2.84
C VAL A 25 -4.27 6.70 3.71
N ASN A 26 -4.20 6.11 4.90
CA ASN A 26 -3.04 6.13 5.78
C ASN A 26 -2.33 4.78 5.72
N VAL A 27 -1.21 4.74 4.99
CA VAL A 27 -0.39 3.53 4.84
C VAL A 27 0.66 3.49 5.94
N HIS A 28 0.60 2.47 6.80
CA HIS A 28 1.57 2.23 7.86
C HIS A 28 2.68 1.32 7.32
N VAL A 29 3.87 1.88 7.14
CA VAL A 29 5.01 1.20 6.53
C VAL A 29 6.06 0.88 7.59
N ARG A 30 6.50 -0.37 7.64
CA ARG A 30 7.67 -0.80 8.41
C ARG A 30 8.94 -0.29 7.74
N VAL A 31 9.69 0.52 8.46
CA VAL A 31 10.98 1.06 8.03
C VAL A 31 12.04 0.56 9.00
N ILE A 32 13.08 -0.06 8.46
CA ILE A 32 14.21 -0.60 9.21
C ILE A 32 15.37 0.39 9.04
N GLU A 33 15.87 0.90 10.15
CA GLU A 33 17.01 1.82 10.22
C GLU A 33 18.08 1.18 11.12
N GLY A 34 19.02 0.47 10.49
CA GLY A 34 19.96 -0.39 11.21
C GLY A 34 19.23 -1.52 11.93
N ASP A 35 19.41 -1.60 13.25
CA ASP A 35 18.80 -2.63 14.09
C ASP A 35 17.41 -2.25 14.63
N LYS A 36 16.92 -1.03 14.33
CA LYS A 36 15.63 -0.54 14.83
C LYS A 36 14.57 -0.61 13.73
N GLU A 37 13.41 -1.17 14.09
CA GLU A 37 12.22 -1.14 13.25
C GLU A 37 11.21 -0.12 13.80
N ARG A 38 10.70 0.74 12.92
CA ARG A 38 9.61 1.68 13.25
C ARG A 38 8.51 1.67 12.22
N ILE A 39 7.31 2.07 12.64
CA ILE A 39 6.18 2.30 11.73
C ILE A 39 6.17 3.76 11.30
N GLN A 40 6.32 4.00 10.00
CA GLN A 40 6.16 5.30 9.38
C GLN A 40 4.79 5.37 8.70
N GLN A 41 4.03 6.41 9.00
CA GLN A 41 2.74 6.68 8.36
C GLN A 41 2.93 7.48 7.06
N PHE A 42 2.23 7.05 6.02
CA PHE A 42 2.13 7.74 4.75
C PHE A 42 0.65 8.00 4.45
N LEU A 43 0.18 9.16 4.90
CA LEU A 43 -1.17 9.67 4.64
C LEU A 43 -1.20 10.45 3.32
N GLY A 44 -2.08 10.06 2.42
CA GLY A 44 -2.27 10.76 1.15
C GLY A 44 -3.42 10.19 0.33
N VAL A 45 -3.62 10.76 -0.85
CA VAL A 45 -4.69 10.36 -1.78
C VAL A 45 -4.18 9.25 -2.68
N VAL A 46 -4.98 8.20 -2.87
CA VAL A 46 -4.73 7.16 -3.85
C VAL A 46 -5.00 7.74 -5.23
N ILE A 47 -3.98 7.77 -6.09
CA ILE A 47 -4.10 8.32 -7.45
C ILE A 47 -4.16 7.25 -8.53
N SER A 48 -3.77 6.01 -8.19
CA SER A 48 -3.72 4.91 -9.14
C SER A 48 -3.70 3.57 -8.41
N ARG A 49 -4.35 2.56 -9.00
CA ARG A 49 -4.30 1.16 -8.59
C ARG A 49 -4.15 0.31 -9.84
N ARG A 50 -3.16 -0.58 -9.89
CA ARG A 50 -2.76 -1.31 -11.12
C ARG A 50 -2.36 -2.74 -10.80
N GLY A 51 -2.43 -3.61 -11.81
CA GLY A 51 -2.04 -5.01 -11.69
C GLY A 51 -3.08 -5.88 -10.99
N ALA A 52 -2.76 -7.16 -10.84
CA ALA A 52 -3.60 -8.18 -10.22
C ALA A 52 -2.75 -9.18 -9.43
N GLY A 53 -3.38 -9.94 -8.54
CA GLY A 53 -2.69 -10.93 -7.69
C GLY A 53 -1.56 -10.31 -6.86
N LEU A 54 -0.45 -11.02 -6.70
CA LEU A 54 0.72 -10.51 -5.98
C LEU A 54 1.37 -9.28 -6.63
N GLY A 55 1.21 -9.10 -7.94
CA GLY A 55 1.72 -7.95 -8.68
C GLY A 55 0.87 -6.69 -8.53
N ALA A 56 -0.25 -6.75 -7.79
CA ALA A 56 -1.10 -5.60 -7.56
C ALA A 56 -0.36 -4.49 -6.79
N THR A 57 -0.45 -3.26 -7.30
CA THR A 57 0.16 -2.07 -6.71
C THR A 57 -0.84 -0.93 -6.63
N PHE A 58 -0.57 0.02 -5.74
CA PHE A 58 -1.32 1.28 -5.64
C PHE A 58 -0.36 2.44 -5.39
N THR A 59 -0.72 3.63 -5.85
CA THR A 59 0.11 4.84 -5.75
C THR A 59 -0.60 5.85 -4.86
N VAL A 60 0.10 6.33 -3.84
CA VAL A 60 -0.40 7.36 -2.92
C VAL A 60 0.41 8.63 -3.10
N ARG A 61 -0.29 9.75 -3.25
CA ARG A 61 0.29 11.09 -3.37
C ARG A 61 -0.03 11.92 -2.14
N LYS A 62 0.97 12.62 -1.61
CA LYS A 62 0.79 13.64 -0.58
C LYS A 62 1.63 14.87 -0.86
N ILE A 63 1.28 16.00 -0.24
CA ILE A 63 2.16 17.16 -0.17
C ILE A 63 2.96 17.06 1.13
N SER A 64 4.28 17.12 1.03
CA SER A 64 5.19 17.13 2.16
C SER A 64 6.06 18.37 2.06
N ASN A 65 5.91 19.31 3.00
CA ASN A 65 6.68 20.56 3.03
C ASN A 65 6.62 21.35 1.70
N GLY A 66 5.42 21.45 1.11
CA GLY A 66 5.21 22.14 -0.18
C GLY A 66 5.62 21.34 -1.42
N VAL A 67 6.23 20.16 -1.27
CA VAL A 67 6.65 19.30 -2.38
C VAL A 67 5.70 18.12 -2.53
N GLY A 68 5.26 17.86 -3.76
CA GLY A 68 4.48 16.66 -4.07
C GLY A 68 5.35 15.40 -4.00
N VAL A 69 4.94 14.44 -3.18
CA VAL A 69 5.61 13.15 -3.03
C VAL A 69 4.64 12.05 -3.40
N GLU A 70 5.04 11.21 -4.34
CA GLU A 70 4.32 10.01 -4.72
C GLU A 70 5.09 8.77 -4.27
N ARG A 71 4.36 7.77 -3.80
CA ARG A 71 4.94 6.47 -3.44
C ARG A 71 4.06 5.35 -3.96
N ILE A 72 4.69 4.41 -4.64
CA ILE A 72 4.06 3.19 -5.16
C ILE A 72 4.26 2.08 -4.14
N PHE A 73 3.18 1.38 -3.82
CA PHE A 73 3.13 0.32 -2.83
C PHE A 73 2.65 -0.99 -3.46
N PRO A 74 3.38 -2.11 -3.31
CA PRO A 74 2.83 -3.43 -3.59
C PRO A 74 1.78 -3.78 -2.54
N LEU A 75 0.58 -4.12 -2.98
CA LEU A 75 -0.60 -4.29 -2.13
C LEU A 75 -0.40 -5.37 -1.05
N HIS A 76 0.30 -6.45 -1.40
CA HIS A 76 0.55 -7.58 -0.52
C HIS A 76 1.92 -7.53 0.18
N SER A 77 2.63 -6.39 0.12
CA SER A 77 3.97 -6.28 0.72
C SER A 77 3.95 -6.54 2.24
N PRO A 78 4.88 -7.34 2.78
CA PRO A 78 5.03 -7.52 4.23
C PRO A 78 5.54 -6.26 4.93
N ARG A 79 6.13 -5.31 4.18
CA ARG A 79 6.52 -4.00 4.71
C ARG A 79 5.33 -3.11 5.04
N ILE A 80 4.13 -3.41 4.53
CA ILE A 80 2.92 -2.70 4.91
C ILE A 80 2.35 -3.37 6.16
N ALA A 81 2.35 -2.66 7.27
CA ALA A 81 1.76 -3.13 8.52
C ALA A 81 0.23 -3.01 8.49
N LYS A 82 -0.29 -1.88 8.00
CA LYS A 82 -1.73 -1.56 7.98
C LYS A 82 -2.05 -0.56 6.87
N ILE A 83 -3.24 -0.68 6.29
CA ILE A 83 -3.83 0.34 5.43
C ILE A 83 -5.13 0.77 6.09
N GLU A 84 -5.31 2.07 6.30
CA GLU A 84 -6.55 2.64 6.83
C GLU A 84 -7.13 3.61 5.82
N ILE A 85 -8.43 3.52 5.58
CA ILE A 85 -9.16 4.51 4.78
C ILE A 85 -9.56 5.62 5.74
N THR A 86 -9.07 6.83 5.51
CA THR A 86 -9.36 7.99 6.34
C THR A 86 -10.51 8.82 5.78
N LYS A 87 -10.70 8.78 4.47
CA LYS A 87 -11.77 9.46 3.76
C LYS A 87 -12.01 8.77 2.42
N GLU A 88 -13.27 8.47 2.13
CA GLU A 88 -13.69 8.00 0.81
C GLU A 88 -13.72 9.18 -0.17
N GLY A 89 -13.19 8.95 -1.38
CA GLY A 89 -13.32 9.84 -2.52
C GLY A 89 -14.76 9.85 -3.02
N LYS A 90 -15.14 10.91 -3.74
CA LYS A 90 -16.40 10.97 -4.50
C LYS A 90 -16.16 10.57 -5.95
#